data_AF-A0A3C1UH09-F1
#
_entry.id   AF-A0A3C1UH09-F1
#
_cell.length_a   1.000
_cell.length_b   1.000
_cell.length_c   1.000
_cell.angle_alpha   90.00
_cell.angle_beta   90.00
_cell.angle_gamma   90.00
#
_symmetry.space_group_name_H-M   'P 1'
#
loop_
_entity.id
_entity.type
_entity.pdbx_description
1 polymer ?
#
loop_
_entity_poly.entity_id
_entity_poly.type
_entity_poly.pdbx_seq_one_letter_code
_entity_poly.pdbx_strand_id
1 'polypeptide(L)'
;MLAEIIIYIGLFSVLFSSAFSAAFQTVDALRYLQNGKNTVDELYFMSSRLDGYIQAEADWSKISEEGITDIISDEGLQIKFISFQLLETPTSTDRVLLLSLEVNKKVYEFSYVQNK
;
A
#
# COMPACT_ATOMS: atom_id res chain seq x y z
N MET A 1 -52.29 -14.07 -25.53
CA MET A 1 -51.92 -15.10 -24.53
C MET A 1 -50.52 -15.69 -24.74
N LEU A 2 -50.22 -16.56 -25.73
CA LEU A 2 -48.88 -17.19 -25.81
C LEU A 2 -47.75 -16.21 -26.20
N ALA A 3 -47.98 -15.34 -27.18
CA ALA A 3 -46.97 -14.40 -27.67
C ALA A 3 -46.55 -13.35 -26.62
N GLU A 4 -47.50 -12.86 -25.81
CA GLU A 4 -47.22 -11.90 -24.74
C GLU A 4 -46.33 -12.50 -23.65
N ILE A 5 -46.57 -13.75 -23.26
CA ILE A 5 -45.77 -14.45 -22.25
C ILE A 5 -44.31 -14.56 -22.69
N ILE A 6 -44.08 -14.87 -23.97
CA ILE A 6 -42.71 -14.96 -24.53
C ILE A 6 -42.00 -13.61 -24.47
N ILE A 7 -42.70 -12.52 -24.78
CA ILE A 7 -42.14 -11.16 -24.72
C ILE A 7 -41.75 -10.79 -23.28
N TYR A 8 -42.61 -11.07 -22.30
CA TYR A 8 -42.31 -10.78 -20.90
C TYR A 8 -41.10 -11.56 -20.38
N ILE A 9 -40.96 -12.84 -20.72
CA ILE A 9 -39.80 -13.67 -20.35
C ILE A 9 -38.53 -13.13 -21.01
N GLY A 10 -38.60 -12.76 -22.30
CA GLY A 10 -37.49 -12.14 -23.02
C GLY A 10 -37.04 -10.82 -22.39
N LEU A 11 -37.99 -9.95 -22.03
CA LEU A 11 -37.68 -8.66 -21.40
C LEU A 11 -37.05 -8.84 -20.01
N PHE A 12 -37.62 -9.75 -19.21
CA PHE A 12 -37.12 -10.04 -17.85
C PHE A 12 -35.68 -10.58 -17.88
N SER A 13 -35.37 -11.50 -18.81
CA SER A 13 -34.03 -12.09 -18.92
C SER A 13 -32.95 -11.08 -19.35
N VAL A 14 -33.29 -10.14 -20.24
CA VAL A 14 -32.38 -9.03 -20.61
C VAL A 14 -32.15 -8.08 -19.44
N LEU A 15 -33.23 -7.65 -18.76
CA LEU A 15 -33.14 -6.77 -17.60
C LEU A 15 -32.34 -7.43 -16.46
N PHE A 16 -32.61 -8.69 -16.17
CA PHE A 16 -31.91 -9.45 -15.14
C PHE A 16 -30.42 -9.62 -15.47
N SER A 17 -30.08 -9.94 -16.72
CA SER A 17 -28.68 -10.12 -17.14
C SER A 17 -27.88 -8.82 -17.06
N SER A 18 -28.48 -7.69 -17.44
CA SER A 18 -27.83 -6.38 -17.35
C SER A 18 -27.64 -5.92 -15.90
N ALA A 19 -28.64 -6.13 -15.04
CA ALA A 19 -28.55 -5.82 -13.61
C ALA A 19 -27.52 -6.71 -12.90
N PHE A 20 -27.46 -7.99 -13.24
CA PHE A 20 -26.46 -8.92 -12.72
C PHE A 20 -25.05 -8.52 -13.15
N SER A 21 -24.83 -8.19 -14.43
CA SER A 21 -23.54 -7.70 -14.92
C SER A 21 -23.08 -6.43 -14.19
N ALA A 22 -23.98 -5.47 -13.97
CA ALA A 22 -23.67 -4.24 -13.23
C ALA A 22 -23.35 -4.50 -11.74
N ALA A 23 -24.03 -5.48 -11.11
CA ALA A 23 -23.73 -5.88 -9.74
C ALA A 23 -22.31 -6.49 -9.61
N PHE A 24 -21.89 -7.32 -10.56
CA PHE A 24 -20.52 -7.88 -10.57
C PHE A 24 -19.46 -6.78 -10.72
N GLN A 25 -19.66 -5.83 -11.64
CA GLN A 25 -18.76 -4.68 -11.81
C GLN A 25 -18.67 -3.84 -10.52
N THR A 26 -19.78 -3.70 -9.80
CA THR A 26 -19.82 -2.99 -8.51
C THR A 26 -19.06 -3.74 -7.41
N VAL A 27 -19.16 -5.07 -7.35
CA VAL A 27 -18.40 -5.90 -6.39
C VAL A 27 -16.90 -5.81 -6.65
N ASP A 28 -16.48 -5.86 -7.92
CA ASP A 28 -15.07 -5.72 -8.27
C ASP A 28 -14.55 -4.32 -7.96
N ALA A 29 -15.35 -3.27 -8.21
CA ALA A 29 -15.03 -1.90 -7.82
C ALA A 29 -14.90 -1.77 -6.28
N LEU A 30 -15.81 -2.38 -5.51
CA LEU A 30 -15.73 -2.39 -4.05
C LEU A 30 -14.49 -3.12 -3.54
N ARG A 31 -14.11 -4.25 -4.15
CA ARG A 31 -12.88 -4.97 -3.80
C ARG A 31 -11.63 -4.14 -4.13
N TYR A 32 -11.63 -3.47 -5.28
CA TYR A 32 -10.54 -2.56 -5.65
C TYR A 32 -10.41 -1.39 -4.65
N LEU A 33 -11.54 -0.79 -4.26
CA LEU A 33 -11.58 0.28 -3.25
C LEU A 33 -11.14 -0.20 -1.86
N GLN A 34 -11.57 -1.38 -1.42
CA GLN A 34 -11.15 -1.97 -0.15
C GLN A 34 -9.65 -2.30 -0.13
N ASN A 35 -9.14 -2.91 -1.20
CA ASN A 35 -7.71 -3.16 -1.34
C ASN A 35 -6.91 -1.86 -1.37
N GLY A 36 -7.41 -0.84 -2.08
CA GLY A 36 -6.82 0.49 -2.10
C GLY A 36 -6.76 1.11 -0.71
N LYS A 37 -7.85 1.04 0.07
CA LYS A 37 -7.90 1.53 1.45
C LYS A 37 -6.87 0.81 2.34
N ASN A 38 -6.82 -0.51 2.32
CA ASN A 38 -5.86 -1.27 3.13
C ASN A 38 -4.42 -0.89 2.77
N THR A 39 -4.12 -0.68 1.48
CA THR A 39 -2.80 -0.24 1.00
C THR A 39 -2.41 1.12 1.54
N VAL A 40 -3.35 2.06 1.56
CA VAL A 40 -3.12 3.41 2.10
C VAL A 40 -2.90 3.36 3.60
N ASP A 41 -3.68 2.55 4.33
CA ASP A 41 -3.55 2.38 5.78
C ASP A 41 -2.19 1.74 6.14
N GLU A 42 -1.75 0.71 5.40
CA GLU A 42 -0.43 0.08 5.52
C GLU A 42 0.71 1.09 5.30
N LEU A 43 0.64 1.85 4.21
CA LEU A 43 1.66 2.85 3.88
C LEU A 43 1.72 3.96 4.94
N TYR A 44 0.56 4.45 5.38
CA TYR A 44 0.47 5.47 6.43
C TYR A 44 1.06 4.98 7.75
N PHE A 45 0.71 3.75 8.16
CA PHE A 45 1.25 3.11 9.35
C PHE A 45 2.78 3.02 9.31
N MET A 46 3.34 2.49 8.22
CA MET A 46 4.79 2.34 8.08
C MET A 46 5.52 3.68 8.02
N SER A 47 5.04 4.61 7.19
CA SER A 47 5.65 5.94 7.04
C SER A 47 5.69 6.65 8.38
N SER A 48 4.59 6.65 9.14
CA SER A 48 4.55 7.33 10.44
C SER A 48 5.56 6.77 11.45
N ARG A 49 5.78 5.45 11.48
CA ARG A 49 6.76 4.84 12.39
C ARG A 49 8.20 5.06 11.93
N LEU A 50 8.46 4.92 10.63
CA LEU A 50 9.75 5.20 10.02
C LEU A 50 10.16 6.64 10.26
N ASP A 51 9.27 7.60 9.98
CA ASP A 51 9.52 9.02 10.17
C ASP A 51 9.87 9.33 11.63
N GLY A 52 9.11 8.76 12.58
CA GLY A 52 9.37 8.95 14.01
C GLY A 52 10.74 8.43 14.45
N TYR A 53 11.11 7.22 14.01
CA TYR A 53 12.41 6.63 14.35
C TYR A 53 13.59 7.37 13.71
N ILE A 54 13.49 7.68 12.42
CA ILE A 54 14.56 8.32 11.65
C ILE A 54 14.78 9.77 12.12
N GLN A 55 13.71 10.50 12.46
CA GLN A 55 13.83 11.86 12.99
C GLN A 55 14.30 11.89 14.45
N ALA A 56 14.00 10.86 15.24
CA ALA A 56 14.49 10.76 16.62
C ALA A 56 15.99 10.41 16.69
N GLU A 57 16.53 9.71 15.69
CA GLU A 57 17.94 9.32 15.67
C GLU A 57 18.83 10.49 15.22
N ALA A 58 19.63 11.00 16.15
CA ALA A 58 20.56 12.09 15.89
C ALA A 58 21.78 11.66 15.05
N ASP A 59 22.12 10.37 15.10
CA ASP A 59 23.21 9.78 14.33
C ASP A 59 22.71 8.65 13.43
N TRP A 60 22.39 9.01 12.18
CA TRP A 60 21.88 8.06 11.19
C TRP A 60 22.80 6.88 10.86
N SER A 61 24.07 6.89 11.29
CA SER A 61 24.93 5.71 11.18
C SER A 61 24.49 4.54 12.08
N LYS A 62 23.63 4.82 13.07
CA LYS A 62 23.02 3.82 13.96
C LYS A 62 21.73 3.23 13.41
N ILE A 63 21.17 3.82 12.35
CA ILE A 63 19.99 3.28 11.68
C ILE A 63 20.41 2.00 10.96
N SER A 64 19.73 0.90 11.26
CA SER A 64 20.00 -0.41 10.68
C SER A 64 18.70 -1.07 10.21
N GLU A 65 18.84 -2.08 9.34
CA GLU A 65 17.69 -2.91 8.91
C GLU A 65 17.00 -3.59 10.10
N GLU A 66 17.77 -4.04 11.10
CA GLU A 66 17.24 -4.65 12.32
C GLU A 66 16.41 -3.65 13.12
N GLY A 67 16.94 -2.46 13.39
CA GLY A 67 16.21 -1.43 14.13
C GLY A 67 14.96 -0.94 13.40
N ILE A 68 15.02 -0.85 12.07
CA ILE A 68 13.83 -0.56 11.27
C ILE A 68 12.85 -1.73 11.35
N THR A 69 13.27 -2.99 11.23
CA THR A 69 12.38 -4.16 11.33
C THR A 69 11.62 -4.15 12.65
N ASP A 70 12.31 -3.88 13.76
CA ASP A 70 11.72 -3.86 15.10
C ASP A 70 10.62 -2.79 15.24
N ILE A 71 10.79 -1.61 14.64
CA ILE A 71 9.77 -0.55 14.76
C ILE A 71 8.57 -0.76 13.84
N ILE A 72 8.74 -1.40 12.68
CA ILE A 72 7.66 -1.58 11.70
C ILE A 72 6.99 -2.96 11.78
N SER A 73 7.56 -3.91 12.53
CA SER A 73 6.92 -5.22 12.74
C SER A 73 5.63 -5.05 13.53
N ASP A 74 4.50 -5.26 12.85
CA ASP A 74 3.17 -5.34 13.42
C ASP A 74 2.60 -6.72 13.11
N GLU A 75 1.77 -7.28 14.00
CA GLU A 75 1.28 -8.67 13.88
C GLU A 75 0.44 -8.94 12.60
N GLY A 76 0.14 -7.93 11.78
CA GLY A 76 -0.53 -8.07 10.49
C GLY A 76 0.30 -7.79 9.25
N LEU A 77 1.54 -7.27 9.36
CA LEU A 77 2.31 -6.81 8.20
C LEU A 77 3.47 -7.77 7.91
N GLN A 78 3.45 -8.40 6.72
CA GLN A 78 4.59 -9.17 6.23
C GLN A 78 5.58 -8.22 5.55
N ILE A 79 6.66 -7.92 6.24
CA ILE A 79 7.66 -6.94 5.81
C ILE A 79 8.94 -7.65 5.41
N LYS A 80 9.50 -7.27 4.26
CA LYS A 80 10.77 -7.78 3.75
C LYS A 80 11.62 -6.61 3.26
N PHE A 81 12.87 -6.55 3.70
CA PHE A 81 13.82 -5.56 3.21
C PHE A 81 14.28 -5.91 1.80
N ILE A 82 14.25 -4.91 0.92
CA ILE A 82 14.80 -5.02 -0.43
C ILE A 82 16.14 -4.29 -0.50
N SER A 83 16.19 -3.05 0.00
CA SER A 83 17.42 -2.27 -0.01
C SER A 83 17.47 -1.26 1.14
N PHE A 84 18.68 -1.02 1.63
CA PHE A 84 19.01 0.00 2.61
C PHE A 84 20.32 0.67 2.19
N GLN A 85 20.30 1.98 1.99
CA GLN A 85 21.51 2.74 1.62
C GLN A 85 21.55 4.06 2.38
N LEU A 86 22.64 4.27 3.12
CA LEU A 86 22.98 5.57 3.68
C LEU A 86 24.05 6.21 2.79
N LEU A 87 23.69 7.29 2.11
CA LEU A 87 24.58 8.08 1.27
C LEU A 87 25.06 9.27 2.08
N GLU A 88 26.37 9.35 2.30
CA GLU A 88 27.02 10.48 2.92
C GLU A 88 27.64 11.36 1.83
N THR A 89 27.40 12.66 1.90
CA THR A 89 28.07 13.62 1.02
C THR A 89 29.44 13.95 1.62
N PRO A 90 30.56 13.78 0.90
CA PRO A 90 31.89 13.97 1.47
C PRO A 90 32.21 15.43 1.80
N THR A 91 31.40 16.38 1.33
CA THR A 91 31.63 17.83 1.42
C THR A 91 30.61 18.56 2.30
N SER A 92 29.55 17.89 2.76
CA SER A 92 28.59 18.45 3.72
C SER A 92 28.26 17.41 4.79
N THR A 93 27.62 17.86 5.87
CA THR A 93 27.08 16.95 6.89
C THR A 93 25.76 16.32 6.47
N ASP A 94 25.37 16.48 5.20
CA ASP A 94 24.10 16.00 4.69
C ASP A 94 24.16 14.48 4.49
N ARG A 95 23.13 13.83 5.01
CA ARG A 95 22.95 12.38 4.89
C ARG A 95 21.64 12.11 4.20
N VAL A 96 21.66 11.21 3.23
CA VAL A 96 20.46 10.72 2.56
C VAL A 96 20.30 9.24 2.89
N LEU A 97 19.16 8.88 3.45
CA LEU A 97 18.79 7.50 3.68
C LEU A 97 17.76 7.07 2.63
N LEU A 98 18.10 6.05 1.85
CA LEU A 98 17.23 5.40 0.88
C LEU A 98 16.84 4.02 1.42
N LEU A 99 15.54 3.74 1.43
CA LEU A 99 14.99 2.51 1.97
C LEU A 99 13.92 1.95 1.03
N SER A 100 14.03 0.67 0.70
CA SER A 100 13.02 -0.07 -0.07
C SER A 100 12.52 -1.26 0.72
N LEU A 101 11.20 -1.30 0.96
CA LEU A 101 10.52 -2.34 1.72
C LEU A 101 9.45 -3.01 0.87
N GLU A 102 9.35 -4.33 0.91
CA GLU A 102 8.20 -5.08 0.41
C GLU A 102 7.26 -5.36 1.57
N VAL A 103 6.02 -4.87 1.48
CA VAL A 103 4.96 -5.14 2.45
C VAL A 103 3.75 -5.70 1.74
N ASN A 104 3.29 -6.86 2.19
CA ASN A 104 2.15 -7.57 1.59
C ASN A 104 2.29 -7.72 0.06
N LYS A 105 3.52 -8.01 -0.40
CA LYS A 105 3.92 -8.15 -1.83
C LYS A 105 3.87 -6.86 -2.65
N LYS A 106 3.87 -5.69 -2.00
CA LYS A 106 3.97 -4.37 -2.63
C LYS A 106 5.26 -3.70 -2.21
N VAL A 107 5.97 -3.10 -3.15
CA VAL A 107 7.22 -2.39 -2.87
C VAL A 107 6.92 -0.93 -2.58
N TYR A 108 7.49 -0.43 -1.49
CA TYR A 108 7.43 0.95 -1.06
C TYR A 108 8.85 1.49 -0.93
N GLU A 109 9.05 2.72 -1.40
CA GLU A 109 10.34 3.40 -1.42
C GLU A 109 10.25 4.67 -0.57
N PHE A 110 11.23 4.85 0.30
CA PHE A 110 11.33 5.98 1.20
C PHE A 110 12.68 6.67 1.02
N SER A 111 12.67 7.99 1.09
CA SER A 111 13.86 8.83 1.01
C SER A 111 13.82 9.88 2.10
N TYR A 112 14.86 9.89 2.92
CA TYR A 112 15.02 10.83 4.03
C TYR A 112 16.28 11.64 3.81
N VAL A 113 16.22 12.94 4.12
CA VAL A 113 17.36 13.86 4.04
C VAL A 113 17.55 14.52 5.40
N GLN A 114 18.73 14.32 5.99
CA GLN A 114 19.16 15.08 7.16
C GLN A 114 20.04 16.23 6.68
N ASN A 115 19.47 17.45 6.65
CA ASN A 115 20.23 18.67 6.47
C ASN A 115 20.76 19.11 7.83
N LYS A 116 22.06 19.36 7.95
CA LYS A 116 22.70 19.89 9.17
C LYS A 116 23.24 21.29 8.94
#